data_AF-A0A9X1ZYF1-F1
#
_entry.id   AF-A0A9X1ZYF1-F1
#
_cell.length_a   1.000
_cell.length_b   1.000
_cell.length_c   1.000
_cell.angle_alpha   90.00
_cell.angle_beta   90.00
_cell.angle_gamma   90.00
#
_symmetry.space_group_name_H-M   'P 1'
#
loop_
_entity.id
_entity.type
_entity.pdbx_description
1 polymer ?
#
loop_
_entity_poly.entity_id
_entity_poly.type
_entity_poly.pdbx_seq_one_letter_code
_entity_poly.pdbx_strand_id
1 'polypeptide(L)'
;MSKAATDHSTTPYYAFATVAVFAVVFTALGISHHDQQAQTPQVPAVEGTVLERAHVPAVPTPSEPVSTEQPALASMPPNPSLAAQIDAAHEAVPERHARSQDDLSATRKINISSHTGVTGSLSRARASLNKNSLWPARRDIMAVLAEQPGNGEALQMRAELVSRERERESLLASARLCARDGQWVCARHNAAHAASVDASSLSARKLLLRAIARKRPDPAENDETGASGGNGDQ
;
A
#
# COMPACT_ATOMS: atom_id res chain seq x y z
N MET A 1 48.91 16.63 -47.79
CA MET A 1 48.24 15.34 -47.49
C MET A 1 47.98 15.31 -45.99
N SER A 2 46.95 16.00 -45.50
CA SER A 2 45.55 15.55 -45.34
C SER A 2 45.32 14.74 -44.06
N LYS A 3 44.74 15.37 -43.05
CA LYS A 3 43.64 14.80 -42.26
C LYS A 3 42.89 15.91 -41.53
N ALA A 4 41.75 16.30 -42.08
CA ALA A 4 40.75 17.11 -41.38
C ALA A 4 39.84 16.15 -40.60
N ALA A 5 39.64 16.43 -39.31
CA ALA A 5 38.69 15.73 -38.46
C ALA A 5 37.32 16.40 -38.58
N THR A 6 36.32 15.61 -38.98
CA THR A 6 34.91 15.99 -39.03
C THR A 6 34.30 15.81 -37.64
N ASP A 7 33.85 16.92 -37.06
CA ASP A 7 33.04 16.96 -35.85
C ASP A 7 31.57 16.76 -36.24
N HIS A 8 30.87 15.82 -35.59
CA HIS A 8 29.46 15.51 -35.87
C HIS A 8 28.62 15.78 -34.63
N SER A 9 28.14 17.02 -34.54
CA SER A 9 27.15 17.47 -33.58
C SER A 9 25.79 16.81 -33.86
N THR A 10 25.35 15.96 -32.94
CA THR A 10 24.04 15.27 -32.97
C THR A 10 23.13 15.82 -31.88
N THR A 11 22.63 17.05 -32.04
CA THR A 11 21.52 17.55 -31.21
C THR A 11 20.70 18.58 -31.98
N PRO A 12 19.57 18.17 -32.59
CA PRO A 12 18.35 18.95 -32.38
C PRO A 12 17.03 18.16 -32.37
N TYR A 13 17.01 16.83 -32.20
CA TYR A 13 15.75 16.05 -32.25
C TYR A 13 15.02 15.86 -30.91
N TYR A 14 15.65 16.15 -29.77
CA TYR A 14 15.04 15.95 -28.44
C TYR A 14 14.17 17.12 -27.94
N ALA A 15 14.14 18.25 -28.65
CA ALA A 15 13.37 19.42 -28.23
C ALA A 15 11.87 19.34 -28.58
N PHE A 16 11.47 18.59 -29.61
CA PHE A 16 10.08 18.53 -30.07
C PHE A 16 9.29 17.33 -29.51
N ALA A 17 9.95 16.27 -29.05
CA ALA A 17 9.28 15.08 -28.51
C ALA A 17 8.64 15.32 -27.13
N THR A 18 9.09 16.32 -26.37
CA THR A 18 8.58 16.61 -25.02
C THR A 18 7.20 17.27 -25.06
N VAL A 19 6.93 18.17 -26.01
CA VAL A 19 5.68 18.94 -26.08
C VAL A 19 4.46 18.05 -26.34
N ALA A 20 4.59 17.03 -27.20
CA ALA A 20 3.48 16.15 -27.55
C ALA A 20 3.03 15.26 -26.37
N VAL A 21 3.95 14.83 -25.50
CA VAL A 21 3.62 14.01 -24.33
C VAL A 21 2.89 14.84 -23.26
N PHE A 22 3.28 16.11 -23.05
CA PHE A 22 2.58 16.97 -22.10
C PHE A 22 1.13 17.28 -22.54
N ALA A 23 0.88 17.46 -23.83
CA ALA A 23 -0.48 17.72 -24.32
C ALA A 23 -1.45 16.57 -24.02
N VAL A 24 -1.03 15.30 -24.16
CA VAL A 24 -1.88 14.12 -23.90
C VAL A 24 -2.14 13.92 -22.40
N VAL A 25 -1.17 14.25 -21.53
CA VAL A 25 -1.35 14.14 -20.08
C VAL A 25 -2.34 15.19 -19.55
N PHE A 26 -2.35 16.40 -20.10
CA PHE A 26 -3.27 17.45 -19.65
C PHE A 26 -4.73 17.23 -20.09
N THR A 27 -5.00 16.66 -21.27
CA THR A 27 -6.39 16.32 -21.66
C THR A 27 -6.97 15.17 -20.84
N ALA A 28 -6.16 14.20 -20.40
CA ALA A 28 -6.63 13.11 -19.54
C ALA A 28 -6.94 13.56 -18.09
N LEU A 29 -6.23 14.57 -17.58
CA LEU A 29 -6.44 15.08 -16.21
C LEU A 29 -7.55 16.15 -16.12
N GLY A 30 -7.89 16.82 -17.23
CA GLY A 30 -8.92 17.87 -17.24
C GLY A 30 -10.37 17.35 -17.11
N ILE A 31 -10.65 16.12 -17.53
CA ILE A 31 -12.03 15.58 -17.55
C ILE A 31 -12.43 15.00 -16.17
N SER A 32 -11.48 14.54 -15.36
CA SER A 32 -11.78 13.92 -14.06
C SER A 32 -12.17 14.90 -12.94
N HIS A 33 -11.99 16.22 -13.14
CA HIS A 33 -12.25 17.19 -12.07
C HIS A 33 -13.64 17.85 -12.14
N HIS A 34 -14.45 17.56 -13.15
CA HIS A 34 -15.73 18.27 -13.37
C HIS A 34 -16.95 17.64 -12.66
N ASP A 35 -16.84 16.43 -12.12
CA ASP A 35 -18.01 15.67 -11.61
C ASP A 35 -18.28 15.84 -10.09
N GLN A 36 -17.40 16.51 -9.33
CA GLN A 36 -17.58 16.63 -7.87
C GLN A 36 -18.37 17.86 -7.40
N GLN A 37 -18.91 18.70 -8.28
CA GLN A 37 -19.60 19.94 -7.85
C GLN A 37 -21.12 19.84 -7.69
N ALA A 38 -21.73 18.66 -7.80
CA ALA A 38 -23.19 18.52 -7.66
C ALA A 38 -23.58 17.32 -6.79
N GLN A 39 -23.43 17.44 -5.48
CA GLN A 39 -24.26 16.70 -4.51
C GLN A 39 -24.16 17.35 -3.12
N THR A 40 -25.04 18.32 -2.90
CA THR A 40 -25.48 18.75 -1.56
C THR A 40 -26.53 17.74 -1.06
N PRO A 41 -26.28 17.00 0.03
CA PRO A 41 -27.33 16.23 0.68
C PRO A 41 -28.26 17.17 1.43
N GLN A 42 -29.47 17.35 0.92
CA GLN A 42 -30.59 17.92 1.66
C GLN A 42 -30.91 17.00 2.85
N VAL A 43 -30.74 17.49 4.07
CA VAL A 43 -31.18 16.84 5.30
C VAL A 43 -32.65 17.19 5.49
N PRO A 44 -33.61 16.24 5.46
CA PRO A 44 -34.96 16.54 5.90
C PRO A 44 -34.95 16.72 7.43
N ALA A 45 -35.31 17.93 7.86
CA ALA A 45 -35.67 18.24 9.23
C ALA A 45 -36.87 17.38 9.64
N VAL A 46 -36.66 16.44 10.56
CA VAL A 46 -37.73 15.77 11.28
C VAL A 46 -37.83 16.45 12.64
N GLU A 47 -38.79 17.36 12.73
CA GLU A 47 -39.21 18.02 13.95
C GLU A 47 -40.09 17.04 14.74
N GLY A 48 -39.50 16.42 15.75
CA GLY A 48 -40.18 15.51 16.69
C GLY A 48 -40.03 16.03 18.10
N THR A 49 -41.03 16.80 18.54
CA THR A 49 -41.20 17.18 19.94
C THR A 49 -41.63 15.99 20.81
N VAL A 50 -41.19 16.00 22.07
CA VAL A 50 -41.92 15.65 23.30
C VAL A 50 -41.32 14.53 24.19
N LEU A 51 -41.11 14.95 25.45
CA LEU A 51 -41.05 14.25 26.74
C LEU A 51 -39.75 13.57 27.19
N GLU A 52 -38.92 14.43 27.80
CA GLU A 52 -38.37 14.29 29.16
C GLU A 52 -39.03 13.20 30.03
N ARG A 53 -38.23 12.20 30.42
CA ARG A 53 -38.43 11.44 31.66
C ARG A 53 -37.10 11.06 32.27
N ALA A 54 -36.81 11.67 33.41
CA ALA A 54 -35.72 11.30 34.30
C ALA A 54 -36.02 9.94 34.96
N HIS A 55 -35.06 9.01 34.89
CA HIS A 55 -34.85 8.02 35.95
C HIS A 55 -33.38 7.54 35.96
N VAL A 56 -32.82 7.52 37.17
CA VAL A 56 -31.43 7.17 37.50
C VAL A 56 -31.35 5.66 37.86
N PRO A 57 -30.23 5.12 38.37
CA PRO A 57 -29.30 4.19 37.73
C PRO A 57 -29.49 2.71 38.15
N ALA A 58 -28.95 1.75 37.39
CA ALA A 58 -28.56 0.44 37.94
C ALA A 58 -27.58 -0.32 37.02
N VAL A 59 -26.42 -0.67 37.58
CA VAL A 59 -25.51 -1.71 37.09
C VAL A 59 -26.01 -3.07 37.59
N PRO A 60 -26.01 -4.12 36.76
CA PRO A 60 -25.38 -5.37 37.18
C PRO A 60 -24.58 -6.08 36.08
N THR A 61 -23.35 -6.42 36.48
CA THR A 61 -22.53 -7.64 36.29
C THR A 61 -22.89 -8.77 35.28
N PRO A 62 -21.86 -9.57 34.88
CA PRO A 62 -21.84 -10.46 33.71
C PRO A 62 -22.45 -11.85 33.96
N SER A 63 -22.76 -12.56 32.87
CA SER A 63 -23.16 -13.97 32.88
C SER A 63 -22.55 -14.74 31.70
N GLU A 64 -21.52 -15.53 32.00
CA GLU A 64 -21.37 -16.92 31.53
C GLU A 64 -22.19 -17.81 32.51
N PRO A 65 -22.57 -19.11 32.26
CA PRO A 65 -21.80 -20.14 31.53
C PRO A 65 -22.67 -21.24 30.80
N VAL A 66 -21.98 -22.31 30.34
CA VAL A 66 -22.44 -23.71 30.09
C VAL A 66 -23.06 -24.02 28.71
N SER A 67 -22.33 -24.72 27.82
CA SER A 67 -22.30 -26.19 27.57
C SER A 67 -23.61 -26.70 26.96
N THR A 68 -23.65 -27.35 25.78
CA THR A 68 -23.39 -28.77 25.47
C THR A 68 -23.90 -28.89 24.01
N GLU A 69 -23.32 -29.63 23.06
CA GLU A 69 -23.67 -31.03 22.79
C GLU A 69 -23.10 -31.45 21.41
N GLN A 70 -22.40 -32.57 21.41
CA GLN A 70 -21.98 -33.39 20.27
C GLN A 70 -22.80 -34.68 20.39
N PRO A 71 -23.48 -35.19 19.35
CA PRO A 71 -22.95 -36.31 18.51
C PRO A 71 -23.56 -36.27 17.07
N ALA A 72 -23.36 -37.15 16.09
CA ALA A 72 -22.87 -38.51 15.98
C ALA A 72 -22.47 -38.80 14.51
N LEU A 73 -21.73 -39.91 14.33
CA LEU A 73 -21.36 -40.57 13.09
C LEU A 73 -22.53 -40.89 12.14
N ALA A 74 -22.25 -40.83 10.84
CA ALA A 74 -22.95 -41.63 9.83
C ALA A 74 -21.92 -42.27 8.88
N SER A 75 -21.89 -43.60 8.90
CA SER A 75 -21.06 -44.48 8.09
C SER A 75 -21.78 -44.92 6.80
N MET A 76 -20.97 -45.19 5.76
CA MET A 76 -21.15 -46.18 4.67
C MET A 76 -22.13 -45.82 3.52
N PRO A 77 -21.90 -46.28 2.26
CA PRO A 77 -21.62 -47.68 1.91
C PRO A 77 -20.39 -47.99 1.02
N PRO A 78 -19.95 -49.27 1.00
CA PRO A 78 -18.93 -49.81 0.09
C PRO A 78 -19.55 -50.26 -1.24
N ASN A 79 -18.78 -50.13 -2.32
CA ASN A 79 -19.18 -50.54 -3.66
C ASN A 79 -18.40 -51.80 -4.08
N PRO A 80 -19.06 -52.94 -4.37
CA PRO A 80 -18.41 -54.12 -4.94
C PRO A 80 -18.79 -54.31 -6.42
N SER A 81 -17.81 -54.56 -7.30
CA SER A 81 -17.69 -55.84 -8.03
C SER A 81 -16.77 -55.78 -9.26
N LEU A 82 -16.20 -56.95 -9.50
CA LEU A 82 -15.16 -57.36 -10.44
C LEU A 82 -15.62 -57.49 -11.91
N ALA A 83 -14.59 -57.50 -12.77
CA ALA A 83 -14.38 -58.35 -13.96
C ALA A 83 -14.98 -57.95 -15.31
N ALA A 84 -14.09 -57.63 -16.27
CA ALA A 84 -13.88 -58.46 -17.47
C ALA A 84 -12.53 -58.13 -18.13
N GLN A 85 -11.71 -59.16 -18.31
CA GLN A 85 -10.48 -59.19 -19.11
C GLN A 85 -10.84 -59.19 -20.60
N ILE A 86 -10.07 -58.49 -21.43
CA ILE A 86 -9.81 -58.90 -22.82
C ILE A 86 -8.33 -58.64 -23.13
N ASP A 87 -7.62 -59.73 -23.37
CA ASP A 87 -6.32 -59.82 -24.03
C ASP A 87 -6.34 -59.14 -25.41
N ALA A 88 -5.35 -58.28 -25.68
CA ALA A 88 -4.86 -58.05 -27.03
C ALA A 88 -3.41 -57.57 -26.94
N ALA A 89 -2.49 -58.53 -27.02
CA ALA A 89 -1.11 -58.27 -27.39
C ALA A 89 -1.06 -57.66 -28.80
N HIS A 90 -0.46 -56.48 -28.93
CA HIS A 90 0.15 -56.04 -30.18
C HIS A 90 1.47 -55.33 -29.87
N GLU A 91 2.52 -56.02 -30.28
CA GLU A 91 3.74 -55.55 -30.93
C GLU A 91 4.45 -54.27 -30.47
N ALA A 92 5.74 -54.46 -30.28
CA ALA A 92 6.74 -53.50 -29.85
C ALA A 92 6.86 -52.29 -30.78
N VAL A 93 6.82 -51.10 -30.18
CA VAL A 93 7.51 -49.89 -30.66
C VAL A 93 8.19 -49.23 -29.45
N PRO A 94 9.52 -49.38 -29.25
CA PRO A 94 10.20 -48.77 -28.13
C PRO A 94 10.78 -47.41 -28.54
N GLU A 95 9.96 -46.35 -28.64
CA GLU A 95 10.51 -44.98 -28.81
C GLU A 95 9.50 -43.84 -28.49
N ARG A 96 8.74 -43.94 -27.39
CA ARG A 96 7.95 -42.78 -26.88
C ARG A 96 7.96 -42.56 -25.38
N HIS A 97 8.60 -43.43 -24.60
CA HIS A 97 8.56 -43.34 -23.14
C HIS A 97 9.63 -42.41 -22.53
N ALA A 98 10.63 -41.98 -23.31
CA ALA A 98 11.66 -41.05 -22.83
C ALA A 98 11.19 -39.59 -22.77
N ARG A 99 10.33 -39.13 -23.70
CA ARG A 99 9.86 -37.73 -23.71
C ARG A 99 8.88 -37.40 -22.58
N SER A 100 8.08 -38.36 -22.10
CA SER A 100 7.11 -38.09 -21.03
C SER A 100 7.73 -38.02 -19.63
N GLN A 101 8.88 -38.64 -19.38
CA GLN A 101 9.58 -38.51 -18.09
C GLN A 101 10.26 -37.15 -17.94
N ASP A 102 10.81 -36.60 -19.03
CA ASP A 102 11.44 -35.27 -19.01
C ASP A 102 10.42 -34.15 -18.81
N ASP A 103 9.24 -34.22 -19.46
CA ASP A 103 8.17 -33.23 -19.29
C ASP A 103 7.58 -33.22 -17.87
N LEU A 104 7.37 -34.39 -17.26
CA LEU A 104 6.87 -34.48 -15.88
C LEU A 104 7.92 -34.00 -14.86
N SER A 105 9.21 -34.25 -15.13
CA SER A 105 10.32 -33.81 -14.29
C SER A 105 10.52 -32.30 -14.38
N ALA A 106 10.42 -31.72 -15.57
CA ALA A 106 10.45 -30.27 -15.81
C ALA A 106 9.26 -29.57 -15.12
N THR A 107 8.04 -30.09 -15.30
CA THR A 107 6.83 -29.55 -14.67
C THR A 107 6.90 -29.62 -13.14
N ARG A 108 7.38 -30.74 -12.59
CA ARG A 108 7.59 -30.89 -11.14
C ARG A 108 8.63 -29.90 -10.62
N LYS A 109 9.75 -29.70 -11.32
CA LYS A 109 10.80 -28.76 -10.92
C LYS A 109 10.30 -27.31 -10.94
N ILE A 110 9.50 -26.94 -11.95
CA ILE A 110 8.86 -25.62 -12.03
C ILE A 110 7.92 -25.41 -10.83
N ASN A 111 7.10 -26.40 -10.49
CA ASN A 111 6.15 -26.31 -9.39
C ASN A 111 6.82 -26.24 -8.01
N ILE A 112 7.91 -26.99 -7.80
CA ILE A 112 8.71 -26.87 -6.57
C ILE A 112 9.36 -25.49 -6.49
N SER A 113 9.92 -25.00 -7.60
CA SER A 113 10.53 -23.67 -7.66
C SER A 113 9.53 -22.55 -7.36
N SER A 114 8.33 -22.59 -7.93
CA SER A 114 7.28 -21.60 -7.65
C SER A 114 6.84 -21.67 -6.19
N HIS A 115 6.63 -22.87 -5.64
CA HIS A 115 6.29 -23.02 -4.23
C HIS A 115 7.37 -22.43 -3.29
N THR A 116 8.65 -22.65 -3.60
CA THR A 116 9.74 -22.01 -2.83
C THR A 116 9.79 -20.49 -3.03
N GLY A 117 9.41 -20.00 -4.21
CA GLY A 117 9.28 -18.57 -4.52
C GLY A 117 8.17 -17.90 -3.71
N VAL A 118 6.98 -18.52 -3.67
CA VAL A 118 5.82 -18.05 -2.89
C VAL A 118 6.14 -17.99 -1.40
N THR A 119 6.66 -19.09 -0.83
CA THR A 119 6.98 -19.14 0.61
C THR A 119 8.05 -18.13 1.00
N GLY A 120 9.08 -17.95 0.18
CA GLY A 120 10.10 -16.92 0.37
C GLY A 120 9.52 -15.49 0.28
N SER A 121 8.61 -15.25 -0.65
CA SER A 121 7.96 -13.94 -0.83
C SER A 121 7.01 -13.60 0.31
N LEU A 122 6.22 -14.56 0.80
CA LEU A 122 5.39 -14.38 2.01
C LEU A 122 6.25 -14.02 3.23
N SER A 123 7.36 -14.72 3.44
CA SER A 123 8.28 -14.43 4.55
C SER A 123 8.85 -13.01 4.49
N ARG A 124 9.29 -12.56 3.30
CA ARG A 124 9.78 -11.19 3.10
C ARG A 124 8.68 -10.14 3.24
N ALA A 125 7.46 -10.43 2.79
CA ALA A 125 6.30 -9.56 2.99
C ALA A 125 6.01 -9.34 4.48
N ARG A 126 5.93 -10.42 5.28
CA ARG A 126 5.75 -10.34 6.74
C ARG A 126 6.89 -9.57 7.40
N ALA A 127 8.14 -9.87 7.06
CA ALA A 127 9.30 -9.17 7.60
C ALA A 127 9.28 -7.67 7.27
N SER A 128 8.77 -7.29 6.09
CA SER A 128 8.63 -5.89 5.68
C SER A 128 7.49 -5.20 6.44
N LEU A 129 6.33 -5.84 6.61
CA LEU A 129 5.23 -5.31 7.42
C LEU A 129 5.64 -5.12 8.89
N ASN A 130 6.37 -6.08 9.46
CA ASN A 130 6.90 -5.98 10.84
C ASN A 130 7.87 -4.82 11.02
N LYS A 131 8.57 -4.42 9.95
CA LYS A 131 9.48 -3.26 9.93
C LYS A 131 8.81 -1.98 9.45
N ASN A 132 7.47 -1.96 9.35
CA ASN A 132 6.70 -0.85 8.80
C ASN A 132 7.20 -0.38 7.42
N SER A 133 7.68 -1.30 6.58
CA SER A 133 8.18 -1.00 5.24
C SER A 133 7.13 -1.40 4.21
N LEU A 134 6.22 -0.46 3.90
CA LEU A 134 5.01 -0.78 3.13
C LEU A 134 5.32 -1.06 1.65
N TRP A 135 6.27 -0.35 1.04
CA TRP A 135 6.58 -0.54 -0.38
C TRP A 135 7.20 -1.92 -0.69
N PRO A 136 8.23 -2.40 0.07
CA PRO A 136 8.72 -3.76 -0.10
C PRO A 136 7.65 -4.83 0.18
N ALA A 137 6.83 -4.63 1.22
CA ALA A 137 5.72 -5.54 1.53
C ALA A 137 4.74 -5.65 0.35
N ARG A 138 4.31 -4.52 -0.22
CA ARG A 138 3.43 -4.47 -1.38
C ARG A 138 3.97 -5.28 -2.55
N ARG A 139 5.24 -5.08 -2.89
CA ARG A 139 5.90 -5.80 -3.99
C ARG A 139 5.85 -7.31 -3.75
N ASP A 140 6.24 -7.76 -2.56
CA ASP A 140 6.33 -9.19 -2.26
C ASP A 140 4.93 -9.85 -2.15
N ILE A 141 3.93 -9.14 -1.61
CA ILE A 141 2.52 -9.58 -1.61
C ILE A 141 1.99 -9.73 -3.04
N MET A 142 2.27 -8.76 -3.92
CA MET A 142 1.81 -8.82 -5.29
C MET A 142 2.47 -9.94 -6.08
N ALA A 143 3.74 -10.25 -5.80
CA ALA A 143 4.41 -11.42 -6.39
C ALA A 143 3.70 -12.73 -6.01
N VAL A 144 3.34 -12.90 -4.73
CA VAL A 144 2.58 -14.06 -4.28
C VAL A 144 1.21 -14.15 -4.96
N LEU A 145 0.47 -13.04 -5.03
CA LEU A 145 -0.86 -13.02 -5.64
C LEU A 145 -0.83 -13.21 -7.17
N ALA A 146 0.29 -12.88 -7.82
CA ALA A 146 0.47 -13.16 -9.25
C ALA A 146 0.65 -14.67 -9.51
N GLU A 147 1.33 -15.39 -8.62
CA GLU A 147 1.52 -16.83 -8.71
C GLU A 147 0.32 -17.63 -8.16
N GLN A 148 -0.31 -17.12 -7.08
CA GLN A 148 -1.44 -17.75 -6.40
C GLN A 148 -2.52 -16.69 -6.04
N PRO A 149 -3.45 -16.38 -6.96
CA PRO A 149 -4.46 -15.33 -6.74
C PRO A 149 -5.39 -15.57 -5.54
N GLY A 150 -5.60 -16.85 -5.18
CA GLY A 150 -6.45 -17.27 -4.06
C GLY A 150 -5.70 -17.49 -2.74
N ASN A 151 -4.43 -17.08 -2.62
CA ASN A 151 -3.68 -17.26 -1.39
C ASN A 151 -4.26 -16.40 -0.27
N GLY A 152 -4.99 -17.02 0.67
CA GLY A 152 -5.72 -16.33 1.74
C GLY A 152 -4.82 -15.48 2.64
N GLU A 153 -3.60 -15.93 2.89
CA GLU A 153 -2.65 -15.18 3.71
C GLU A 153 -2.15 -13.90 3.01
N ALA A 154 -1.82 -14.00 1.72
CA ALA A 154 -1.44 -12.83 0.93
C ALA A 154 -2.59 -11.82 0.82
N LEU A 155 -3.84 -12.29 0.71
CA LEU A 155 -5.02 -11.43 0.75
C LEU A 155 -5.19 -10.73 2.11
N GLN A 156 -4.95 -11.43 3.23
CA GLN A 156 -4.97 -10.84 4.56
C GLN A 156 -3.90 -9.76 4.72
N MET A 157 -2.65 -10.06 4.34
CA MET A 157 -1.54 -9.09 4.37
C MET A 157 -1.81 -7.89 3.46
N ARG A 158 -2.49 -8.08 2.31
CA ARG A 158 -2.90 -7.00 1.42
C ARG A 158 -3.91 -6.07 2.11
N ALA A 159 -4.88 -6.61 2.84
CA ALA A 159 -5.86 -5.80 3.57
C ALA A 159 -5.17 -4.96 4.66
N GLU A 160 -4.26 -5.56 5.43
CA GLU A 160 -3.46 -4.85 6.44
C GLU A 160 -2.60 -3.74 5.80
N LEU A 161 -1.89 -4.07 4.71
CA LEU A 161 -1.08 -3.12 3.96
C LEU A 161 -1.90 -1.90 3.53
N VAL A 162 -3.08 -2.11 2.92
CA VAL A 162 -3.96 -1.02 2.45
C VAL A 162 -4.42 -0.14 3.61
N SER A 163 -4.70 -0.73 4.77
CA SER A 163 -5.07 0.04 5.98
C SER A 163 -3.94 0.98 6.40
N ARG A 164 -2.71 0.46 6.53
CA ARG A 164 -1.52 1.25 6.90
C ARG A 164 -1.18 2.32 5.86
N GLU A 165 -1.35 2.00 4.57
CA GLU A 165 -1.12 2.97 3.50
C GLU A 165 -2.13 4.13 3.54
N ARG A 166 -3.41 3.84 3.83
CA ARG A 166 -4.42 4.89 4.01
C ARG A 166 -4.11 5.79 5.20
N GLU A 167 -3.69 5.20 6.32
CA GLU A 167 -3.24 5.95 7.50
C GLU A 167 -2.04 6.85 7.16
N ARG A 168 -1.02 6.30 6.50
CA ARG A 168 0.14 7.07 6.02
C ARG A 168 -0.27 8.26 5.15
N GLU A 169 -1.14 8.03 4.16
CA GLU A 169 -1.58 9.10 3.26
C GLU A 169 -2.38 10.18 3.97
N SER A 170 -3.24 9.81 4.92
CA SER A 170 -3.95 10.76 5.79
C SER A 170 -2.98 11.64 6.57
N LEU A 171 -1.98 11.04 7.23
CA LEU A 171 -0.96 11.77 7.98
C LEU A 171 -0.12 12.68 7.08
N LEU A 172 0.25 12.22 5.88
CA LEU A 172 0.95 13.04 4.90
C LEU A 172 0.09 14.22 4.40
N ALA A 173 -1.21 14.03 4.19
CA ALA A 173 -2.12 15.10 3.82
C ALA A 173 -2.18 16.16 4.93
N SER A 174 -2.38 15.75 6.18
CA SER A 174 -2.38 16.65 7.35
C SER A 174 -1.04 17.37 7.53
N ALA A 175 0.09 16.68 7.35
CA ALA A 175 1.41 17.29 7.44
C ALA A 175 1.62 18.37 6.36
N ARG A 176 1.16 18.14 5.12
CA ARG A 176 1.23 19.11 4.02
C ARG A 176 0.32 20.30 4.27
N LEU A 177 -0.88 20.08 4.79
CA LEU A 177 -1.81 21.13 5.21
C LEU A 177 -1.15 22.04 6.25
N CYS A 178 -0.65 21.48 7.35
CA CYS A 178 0.05 22.26 8.38
C CYS A 178 1.29 23.00 7.84
N ALA A 179 2.04 22.39 6.91
CA ALA A 179 3.18 23.06 6.28
C ALA A 179 2.77 24.26 5.41
N ARG A 180 1.62 24.17 4.73
CA ARG A 180 1.04 25.28 3.94
C ARG A 180 0.62 26.43 4.84
N ASP A 181 0.08 26.14 6.01
CA ASP A 181 -0.42 27.14 6.96
C ASP A 181 0.67 27.70 7.89
N GLY A 182 1.95 27.38 7.62
CA GLY A 182 3.11 27.82 8.43
C GLY A 182 3.24 27.13 9.80
N GLN A 183 2.39 26.15 10.10
CA GLN A 183 2.36 25.42 11.36
C GLN A 183 3.40 24.30 11.39
N TRP A 184 4.69 24.66 11.45
CA TRP A 184 5.80 23.70 11.31
C TRP A 184 5.89 22.65 12.43
N VAL A 185 5.39 22.96 13.64
CA VAL A 185 5.32 21.97 14.73
C VAL A 185 4.30 20.87 14.42
N CYS A 186 3.10 21.25 13.94
CA CYS A 186 2.09 20.29 13.47
C CYS A 186 2.61 19.46 12.28
N ALA A 187 3.25 20.12 11.31
CA ALA A 187 3.81 19.44 10.14
C ALA A 187 4.87 18.39 10.54
N ARG A 188 5.75 18.73 11.49
CA ARG A 188 6.76 17.79 12.02
C ARG A 188 6.10 16.59 12.68
N HIS A 189 5.10 16.81 13.54
CA HIS A 189 4.41 15.74 14.27
C HIS A 189 3.75 14.75 13.30
N ASN A 190 2.94 15.24 12.36
CA ASN A 190 2.25 14.39 11.39
C ASN A 190 3.23 13.68 10.44
N ALA A 191 4.30 14.35 9.99
CA ALA A 191 5.30 13.73 9.13
C ALA A 191 6.12 12.65 9.86
N ALA A 192 6.45 12.85 11.14
CA ALA A 192 7.10 11.84 11.97
C ALA A 192 6.19 10.62 12.17
N HIS A 193 4.90 10.85 12.43
CA HIS A 193 3.93 9.76 12.55
C HIS A 193 3.75 9.01 11.23
N ALA A 194 3.66 9.71 10.10
CA ALA A 194 3.63 9.06 8.79
C ALA A 194 4.88 8.20 8.52
N ALA A 195 6.05 8.65 9.00
CA ALA A 195 7.29 7.89 8.86
C ALA A 195 7.37 6.67 9.80
N SER A 196 6.67 6.67 10.94
CA SER A 196 6.57 5.47 11.79
C SER A 196 5.59 4.45 11.23
N VAL A 197 4.53 4.89 10.55
CA VAL A 197 3.58 4.02 9.82
C VAL A 197 4.25 3.39 8.59
N ASP A 198 5.07 4.16 7.88
CA ASP A 198 5.86 3.70 6.73
C ASP A 198 7.31 4.19 6.78
N ALA A 199 8.17 3.36 7.37
CA ALA A 199 9.60 3.57 7.42
C ALA A 199 10.26 3.60 6.03
N SER A 200 9.58 3.14 4.97
CA SER A 200 10.08 3.24 3.60
C SER A 200 9.71 4.56 2.90
N SER A 201 8.81 5.37 3.47
CA SER A 201 8.27 6.60 2.85
C SER A 201 9.30 7.74 2.72
N LEU A 202 9.77 7.97 1.50
CA LEU A 202 10.63 9.12 1.17
C LEU A 202 9.91 10.46 1.36
N SER A 203 8.61 10.53 1.05
CA SER A 203 7.82 11.75 1.19
C SER A 203 7.68 12.17 2.66
N ALA A 204 7.44 11.23 3.56
CA ALA A 204 7.36 11.50 5.00
C ALA A 204 8.70 12.02 5.54
N ARG A 205 9.81 11.34 5.22
CA ARG A 205 11.17 11.78 5.60
C ARG A 205 11.49 13.17 5.08
N LYS A 206 11.23 13.45 3.79
CA LYS A 206 11.51 14.75 3.18
C LYS A 206 10.73 15.87 3.86
N LEU A 207 9.45 15.64 4.14
CA LEU A 207 8.60 16.63 4.81
C LEU A 207 9.01 16.85 6.26
N LEU A 208 9.37 15.78 6.98
CA LEU A 208 9.89 15.84 8.34
C LEU A 208 11.17 16.68 8.43
N LEU A 209 12.15 16.42 7.56
CA LEU A 209 13.41 17.18 7.51
C LEU A 209 13.17 18.67 7.22
N ARG A 210 12.25 18.97 6.27
CA ARG A 210 11.85 20.35 5.99
C ARG A 210 11.21 21.03 7.20
N ALA A 211 10.33 20.35 7.93
CA ALA A 211 9.69 20.89 9.11
C ALA A 211 10.67 21.11 10.28
N ILE A 212 11.69 20.26 10.41
CA ILE A 212 12.77 20.44 11.39
C ILE A 212 13.60 21.68 11.04
N ALA A 213 13.97 21.86 9.77
CA ALA A 213 14.77 23.00 9.32
C ALA A 213 14.09 24.37 9.55
N ARG A 214 12.75 24.41 9.53
CA ARG A 214 11.96 25.63 9.77
C ARG A 214 11.79 25.99 11.25
N LYS A 215 12.15 25.09 12.17
CA LYS A 215 12.06 25.35 13.62
C LYS A 215 13.24 26.16 14.17
N ARG A 216 14.17 26.60 13.31
CA ARG A 216 15.16 27.60 13.69
C ARG A 216 14.48 28.97 13.55
N PRO A 217 14.14 29.67 14.64
CA PRO A 217 14.01 31.12 14.52
C PRO A 217 15.34 31.60 13.94
N ASP A 218 15.27 32.39 12.88
CA ASP A 218 16.42 33.19 12.50
C ASP A 218 16.81 34.00 13.74
N PRO A 219 18.09 34.05 14.14
CA PRO A 219 18.55 35.07 15.05
C PRO A 219 18.46 36.41 14.29
N ALA A 220 17.25 36.96 14.17
CA ALA A 220 17.06 38.38 13.96
C ALA A 220 17.56 39.03 15.26
N GLU A 221 18.74 39.63 15.22
CA GLU A 221 18.85 41.05 14.90
C GLU A 221 18.59 41.85 16.19
N ASN A 222 19.55 41.73 17.11
CA ASN A 222 19.81 42.80 18.07
C ASN A 222 20.45 43.95 17.27
N ASP A 223 19.63 44.64 16.48
CA ASP A 223 19.98 45.95 15.93
C ASP A 223 19.05 46.99 16.59
N GLU A 224 19.15 47.09 17.93
CA GLU A 224 18.76 48.31 18.62
C GLU A 224 19.96 49.26 18.64
N THR A 225 20.27 49.78 17.45
CA THR A 225 20.91 51.09 17.32
C THR A 225 19.84 52.15 17.64
N GLY A 226 19.54 52.32 18.92
CA GLY A 226 18.66 53.35 19.47
C GLY A 226 19.43 54.44 20.18
N ALA A 227 20.29 55.17 19.46
CA ALA A 227 20.73 56.48 19.90
C ALA A 227 19.65 57.52 19.52
N SER A 228 19.11 58.28 20.49
CA SER A 228 18.84 59.73 20.39
C SER A 228 17.77 60.21 21.39
N GLY A 229 18.11 61.26 22.14
CA GLY A 229 17.22 62.10 22.95
C GLY A 229 17.54 61.99 24.45
N GLY A 230 18.18 62.95 25.14
CA GLY A 230 18.24 64.39 24.94
C GLY A 230 17.54 65.09 26.10
N ASN A 231 18.32 65.87 26.87
CA ASN A 231 17.94 66.91 27.84
C ASN A 231 17.24 66.54 29.16
N GLY A 232 17.81 67.09 30.24
CA GLY A 232 17.22 67.21 31.55
C GLY A 232 18.16 67.93 32.51
N ASP A 233 18.22 69.26 32.39
CA ASP A 233 18.85 70.17 33.33
C ASP A 233 18.36 69.97 34.78
N GLN A 234 19.29 69.91 35.74
CA GLN A 234 19.31 70.65 37.03
C GLN A 234 20.38 70.09 37.98
#